data_AF-A0A3D3TIK5-F1
#
_entry.id   AF-A0A3D3TIK5-F1
#
_cell.length_a   1.000
_cell.length_b   1.000
_cell.length_c   1.000
_cell.angle_alpha   90.00
_cell.angle_beta   90.00
_cell.angle_gamma   90.00
#
_symmetry.space_group_name_H-M   'P 1'
#
loop_
_entity.id
_entity.type
_entity.pdbx_description
1 polymer ?
#
loop_
_entity_poly.entity_id
_entity_poly.type
_entity_poly.pdbx_seq_one_letter_code
_entity_poly.pdbx_strand_id
1 'polypeptide(L)'
;MKTKFLFLALVSLLLTACSQNESVEMNDEHQTQNSLRASLDNPLITFSWNTESRFMTDGKYEKAVAMNLQKAAFIDWGDGTGDLFTELNPEAYGYCFYHHYASGGNYTVKIYGEADAIVQFNNSNTWSGDPHRDYTMSRIDLSNCRSLKYLYLNRTADATGTLDLRANNNLERIYCSENNYTMLFVNGNKLQVLCCQKNRFPYLELIGCTRLRLLDTRYSPECEALYLLRGVAATVLKDDHTILEYLL
;
A
#
# COMPACT_ATOMS: atom_id res chain seq x y z
N MET A 1 -38.05 -3.06 32.93
CA MET A 1 -38.08 -1.91 32.01
C MET A 1 -36.81 -1.08 32.23
N LYS A 2 -35.86 -1.23 31.30
CA LYS A 2 -34.70 -0.36 30.95
C LYS A 2 -34.00 0.44 32.05
N THR A 3 -32.84 -0.09 32.45
CA THR A 3 -31.67 0.61 33.01
C THR A 3 -31.13 1.62 31.98
N LYS A 4 -30.91 2.87 32.39
CA LYS A 4 -30.18 3.89 31.62
C LYS A 4 -28.69 3.83 31.97
N PHE A 5 -27.87 3.73 30.93
CA PHE A 5 -26.42 3.87 30.94
C PHE A 5 -26.01 5.31 31.32
N LEU A 6 -25.04 5.44 32.21
CA LEU A 6 -24.12 6.58 32.24
C LEU A 6 -22.71 6.01 32.46
N PHE A 7 -21.93 5.93 31.39
CA PHE A 7 -20.52 5.53 31.41
C PHE A 7 -19.70 6.79 31.65
N LEU A 8 -19.20 6.99 32.87
CA LEU A 8 -18.12 7.94 33.13
C LEU A 8 -17.16 7.34 34.17
N ALA A 9 -15.90 7.20 33.74
CA ALA A 9 -14.67 7.16 34.52
C ALA A 9 -14.63 6.22 35.75
N LEU A 10 -14.05 5.04 35.55
CA LEU A 10 -13.49 4.24 36.65
C LEU A 10 -12.01 3.94 36.34
N VAL A 11 -11.18 4.98 36.55
CA VAL A 11 -9.78 4.80 36.91
C VAL A 11 -9.72 5.04 38.42
N SER A 12 -9.65 3.97 39.22
CA SER A 12 -8.79 3.91 40.42
C SER A 12 -9.06 2.67 41.28
N LEU A 13 -7.95 2.01 41.61
CA LEU A 13 -7.70 1.13 42.74
C LEU A 13 -8.46 -0.21 42.84
N LEU A 14 -7.76 -1.27 42.45
CA LEU A 14 -7.58 -2.46 43.29
C LEU A 14 -6.47 -3.36 42.73
N LEU A 15 -5.20 -3.04 43.04
CA LEU A 15 -4.15 -4.06 43.04
C LEU A 15 -3.15 -3.75 44.15
N THR A 16 -3.28 -4.48 45.25
CA THR A 16 -2.13 -4.82 46.10
C THR A 16 -2.17 -6.33 46.31
N ALA A 17 -1.05 -6.97 46.02
CA ALA A 17 -0.71 -8.37 46.29
C ALA A 17 -1.32 -9.45 45.36
N CYS A 18 -0.74 -9.60 44.17
CA CYS A 18 -0.05 -10.85 43.84
C CYS A 18 1.03 -10.57 42.81
N SER A 19 2.23 -11.05 43.10
CA SER A 19 3.50 -10.56 42.61
C SER A 19 4.02 -11.35 41.40
N GLN A 20 4.61 -10.59 40.46
CA GLN A 20 5.77 -10.97 39.65
C GLN A 20 5.53 -12.00 38.52
N ASN A 21 4.96 -11.53 37.41
CA ASN A 21 5.51 -11.79 36.07
C ASN A 21 4.81 -11.04 34.91
N GLU A 22 3.71 -10.31 35.13
CA GLU A 22 2.99 -9.64 34.03
C GLU A 22 3.41 -8.17 33.78
N SER A 23 4.24 -7.57 34.64
CA SER A 23 4.53 -6.12 34.59
C SER A 23 5.70 -5.70 33.71
N VAL A 24 6.47 -6.65 33.15
CA VAL A 24 7.62 -6.35 32.28
C VAL A 24 7.18 -6.27 30.82
N GLU A 25 6.38 -7.22 30.34
CA GLU A 25 5.90 -7.25 28.95
C GLU A 25 4.94 -6.10 28.62
N MET A 26 4.03 -5.76 29.54
CA MET A 26 3.00 -4.74 29.29
C MET A 26 3.56 -3.30 29.25
N ASN A 27 4.72 -3.05 29.87
CA ASN A 27 5.38 -1.74 29.82
C ASN A 27 6.18 -1.56 28.52
N ASP A 28 6.79 -2.63 28.00
CA ASP A 28 7.60 -2.59 26.78
C ASP A 28 6.72 -2.45 25.52
N GLU A 29 5.57 -3.13 25.46
CA GLU A 29 4.62 -2.97 24.35
C GLU A 29 3.99 -1.57 24.32
N HIS A 30 3.57 -1.06 25.47
CA HIS A 30 2.98 0.27 25.55
C HIS A 30 4.02 1.38 25.29
N GLN A 31 5.27 1.20 25.72
CA GLN A 31 6.37 2.10 25.34
C GLN A 31 6.74 2.00 23.86
N THR A 32 6.71 0.80 23.26
CA THR A 32 6.98 0.60 21.83
C THR A 32 5.85 1.18 20.97
N GLN A 33 4.59 0.97 21.36
CA GLN A 33 3.43 1.66 20.77
C GLN A 33 3.59 3.18 20.88
N ASN A 34 3.99 3.70 22.03
CA ASN A 34 4.16 5.13 22.26
C ASN A 34 5.40 5.71 21.55
N SER A 35 6.47 4.93 21.33
CA SER A 35 7.65 5.38 20.59
C SER A 35 7.44 5.32 19.07
N LEU A 36 6.76 4.30 18.55
CA LEU A 36 6.29 4.29 17.16
C LEU A 36 5.27 5.41 16.93
N ARG A 37 4.35 5.64 17.88
CA ARG A 37 3.43 6.78 17.89
C ARG A 37 4.15 8.13 18.11
N ALA A 38 5.34 8.17 18.68
CA ALA A 38 6.12 9.41 18.76
C ALA A 38 6.88 9.71 17.45
N SER A 39 7.02 8.73 16.54
CA SER A 39 7.60 8.91 15.19
C SER A 39 6.57 9.31 14.11
N LEU A 40 5.32 9.63 14.51
CA LEU A 40 4.14 9.87 13.65
C LEU A 40 4.20 11.08 12.70
N ASP A 41 5.28 11.86 12.70
CA ASP A 41 5.37 13.02 11.79
C ASP A 41 5.71 12.63 10.34
N ASN A 42 6.16 11.39 10.09
CA ASN A 42 6.57 10.96 8.76
C ASN A 42 6.13 9.52 8.41
N PRO A 43 4.89 9.30 7.96
CA PRO A 43 4.43 7.98 7.54
C PRO A 43 5.26 7.44 6.37
N LEU A 44 5.56 6.14 6.38
CA LEU A 44 6.22 5.45 5.27
C LEU A 44 5.32 5.42 4.02
N ILE A 45 4.02 5.19 4.24
CA ILE A 45 3.01 5.10 3.20
C ILE A 45 1.79 5.90 3.66
N THR A 46 1.26 6.74 2.78
CA THR A 46 -0.03 7.42 2.97
C THR A 46 -0.91 7.16 1.76
N PHE A 47 -2.20 6.90 1.96
CA PHE A 47 -3.18 6.89 0.87
C PHE A 47 -4.56 7.25 1.41
N SER A 48 -5.48 7.56 0.51
CA SER A 48 -6.87 7.83 0.90
C SER A 48 -7.82 6.92 0.14
N TRP A 49 -8.92 6.52 0.76
CA TRP A 49 -9.99 5.80 0.07
C TRP A 49 -11.37 6.27 0.46
N ASN A 50 -12.34 6.02 -0.41
CA ASN A 50 -13.74 6.19 -0.13
C ASN A 50 -14.36 4.83 0.21
N THR A 51 -14.99 4.71 1.37
CA THR A 51 -15.61 3.45 1.82
C THR A 51 -17.01 3.25 1.26
N GLU A 52 -17.61 4.26 0.62
CA GLU A 52 -18.98 4.27 0.07
C GLU A 52 -19.05 3.94 -1.43
N SER A 53 -17.99 3.38 -2.00
CA SER A 53 -17.87 3.20 -3.45
C SER A 53 -18.85 2.17 -4.05
N ARG A 54 -18.99 2.21 -5.38
CA ARG A 54 -20.11 1.65 -6.17
C ARG A 54 -20.21 0.12 -6.14
N PHE A 55 -19.23 -0.60 -5.62
CA PHE A 55 -19.16 -2.06 -5.66
C PHE A 55 -19.30 -2.63 -4.23
N MET A 56 -20.49 -2.47 -3.64
CA MET A 56 -20.78 -2.91 -2.27
C MET A 56 -21.27 -4.37 -2.26
N THR A 57 -20.64 -5.21 -1.44
CA THR A 57 -21.20 -6.50 -0.96
C THR A 57 -21.14 -6.53 0.58
N ASP A 58 -21.72 -7.56 1.21
CA ASP A 58 -21.87 -7.69 2.66
C ASP A 58 -20.57 -7.33 3.42
N GLY A 59 -20.62 -6.36 4.34
CA GLY A 59 -19.43 -5.77 4.97
C GLY A 59 -19.19 -4.32 4.55
N LYS A 60 -20.25 -3.50 4.65
CA LYS A 60 -20.45 -2.18 4.04
C LYS A 60 -19.27 -1.20 4.08
N TYR A 61 -18.29 -1.33 4.98
CA TYR A 61 -17.10 -0.49 5.02
C TYR A 61 -15.83 -1.26 5.41
N GLU A 62 -15.74 -2.54 5.07
CA GLU A 62 -14.52 -3.31 5.26
C GLU A 62 -13.47 -2.92 4.20
N LYS A 63 -12.25 -2.63 4.65
CA LYS A 63 -11.10 -2.39 3.78
C LYS A 63 -9.92 -3.21 4.22
N ALA A 64 -9.02 -3.48 3.29
CA ALA A 64 -7.82 -4.23 3.58
C ALA A 64 -6.60 -3.68 2.85
N VAL A 65 -5.45 -3.81 3.48
CA VAL A 65 -4.14 -3.68 2.86
C VAL A 65 -3.31 -4.91 3.17
N ALA A 66 -2.45 -5.31 2.24
CA ALA A 66 -1.50 -6.38 2.50
C ALA A 66 -0.07 -5.90 2.35
N MET A 67 0.80 -6.35 3.26
CA MET A 67 2.20 -5.94 3.32
C MET A 67 3.09 -7.12 3.67
N ASN A 68 4.30 -7.15 3.12
CA ASN A 68 5.36 -7.96 3.69
C ASN A 68 6.20 -7.07 4.61
N LEU A 69 6.14 -7.37 5.90
CA LEU A 69 6.81 -6.64 6.96
C LEU A 69 8.10 -7.35 7.37
N GLN A 70 9.17 -6.57 7.51
CA GLN A 70 10.46 -6.99 8.05
C GLN A 70 10.70 -6.47 9.47
N LYS A 71 9.91 -5.47 9.88
CA LYS A 71 9.92 -4.83 11.21
C LYS A 71 8.50 -4.47 11.61
N ALA A 72 8.34 -4.11 12.88
CA ALA A 72 7.06 -3.65 13.40
C ALA A 72 6.53 -2.45 12.59
N ALA A 73 5.21 -2.38 12.45
CA ALA A 73 4.52 -1.31 11.75
C ALA A 73 3.22 -0.95 12.47
N PHE A 74 2.83 0.32 12.40
CA PHE A 74 1.56 0.82 12.92
C PHE A 74 0.72 1.35 11.76
N ILE A 75 -0.53 0.92 11.66
CA ILE A 75 -1.49 1.37 10.67
C ILE A 75 -2.50 2.29 11.37
N ASP A 76 -2.50 3.57 11.02
CA ASP A 76 -3.56 4.52 11.37
C ASP A 76 -4.61 4.50 10.27
N TRP A 77 -5.82 4.04 10.60
CA TRP A 77 -6.91 3.88 9.62
C TRP A 77 -7.61 5.19 9.26
N GLY A 78 -7.28 6.30 9.94
CA GLY A 78 -7.82 7.63 9.66
C GLY A 78 -9.19 7.90 10.27
N ASP A 79 -9.74 6.99 11.07
CA ASP A 79 -11.00 7.14 11.82
C ASP A 79 -10.77 7.26 13.35
N GLY A 80 -9.52 7.45 13.75
CA GLY A 80 -9.08 7.49 15.15
C GLY A 80 -8.71 6.13 15.73
N THR A 81 -8.83 5.06 14.94
CA THR A 81 -8.35 3.71 15.30
C THR A 81 -7.05 3.36 14.57
N GLY A 82 -6.35 2.36 15.07
CA GLY A 82 -5.16 1.86 14.40
C GLY A 82 -4.66 0.54 15.00
N ASP A 83 -3.93 -0.19 14.18
CA ASP A 83 -3.39 -1.51 14.51
C ASP A 83 -1.87 -1.44 14.62
N LEU A 84 -1.31 -1.93 15.73
CA LEU A 84 0.12 -2.19 15.84
C LEU A 84 0.38 -3.64 15.48
N PHE A 85 1.38 -3.86 14.63
CA PHE A 85 1.87 -5.18 14.29
C PHE A 85 3.34 -5.34 14.70
N THR A 86 3.63 -6.31 15.56
CA THR A 86 4.98 -6.63 16.07
C THR A 86 5.42 -8.06 15.77
N GLU A 87 4.49 -8.96 15.44
CA GLU A 87 4.76 -10.40 15.28
C GLU A 87 5.27 -10.75 13.89
N LEU A 88 6.60 -10.82 13.72
CA LEU A 88 7.20 -11.12 12.43
C LEU A 88 7.47 -12.61 12.28
N ASN A 89 6.77 -13.25 11.34
CA ASN A 89 7.11 -14.55 10.79
C ASN A 89 7.92 -14.39 9.47
N PRO A 90 9.22 -14.75 9.47
CA PRO A 90 10.07 -14.70 8.27
C PRO A 90 9.59 -15.60 7.12
N GLU A 91 8.79 -16.62 7.42
CA GLU A 91 8.24 -17.56 6.43
C GLU A 91 6.90 -17.08 5.84
N ALA A 92 6.30 -16.02 6.39
CA ALA A 92 5.04 -15.48 5.89
C ALA A 92 5.25 -14.78 4.53
N TYR A 93 4.42 -15.15 3.55
CA TYR A 93 4.42 -14.52 2.22
C TYR A 93 3.81 -13.11 2.19
N GLY A 94 3.34 -12.61 3.33
CA GLY A 94 2.71 -11.30 3.53
C GLY A 94 1.59 -11.38 4.59
N TYR A 95 1.22 -10.22 5.13
CA TYR A 95 0.17 -10.04 6.12
C TYR A 95 -0.96 -9.24 5.49
N CYS A 96 -2.21 -9.65 5.72
CA CYS A 96 -3.39 -8.89 5.34
C CYS A 96 -3.99 -8.26 6.60
N PHE A 97 -4.15 -6.94 6.57
CA PHE A 97 -4.75 -6.14 7.64
C PHE A 97 -6.14 -5.73 7.19
N TYR A 98 -7.15 -6.05 7.99
CA TYR A 98 -8.55 -5.75 7.71
C TYR A 98 -9.05 -4.74 8.72
N HIS A 99 -9.82 -3.77 8.24
CA HIS A 99 -10.46 -2.78 9.09
C HIS A 99 -11.91 -2.58 8.71
N HIS A 100 -12.76 -2.38 9.71
CA HIS A 100 -14.18 -2.11 9.52
C HIS A 100 -14.51 -0.70 10.02
N TYR A 101 -14.83 0.21 9.10
CA TYR A 101 -15.22 1.57 9.47
C TYR A 101 -16.66 1.61 9.99
N ALA A 102 -16.90 2.38 11.05
CA ALA A 102 -18.24 2.55 11.62
C ALA A 102 -19.20 3.35 10.71
N SER A 103 -18.67 4.14 9.78
CA SER A 103 -19.43 4.98 8.86
C SER A 103 -18.80 5.01 7.47
N GLY A 104 -19.62 5.37 6.49
CA GLY A 104 -19.14 5.71 5.16
C GLY A 104 -18.38 7.03 5.16
N GLY A 105 -17.34 7.14 4.34
CA GLY A 105 -16.60 8.38 4.19
C GLY A 105 -15.29 8.24 3.44
N ASN A 106 -14.56 9.36 3.42
CA ASN A 106 -13.19 9.41 2.93
C ASN A 106 -12.24 9.33 4.12
N TYR A 107 -11.35 8.34 4.10
CA TYR A 107 -10.36 8.13 5.15
C TYR A 107 -8.96 8.24 4.57
N THR A 108 -8.05 8.83 5.33
CA THR A 108 -6.62 8.84 5.00
C THR A 108 -5.93 7.86 5.91
N VAL A 109 -5.42 6.78 5.32
CA VAL A 109 -4.66 5.76 6.02
C VAL A 109 -3.20 6.14 5.98
N LYS A 110 -2.53 6.01 7.12
CA LYS A 110 -1.10 6.27 7.26
C LYS A 110 -0.44 5.06 7.90
N ILE A 111 0.65 4.60 7.30
CA ILE A 111 1.40 3.45 7.80
C ILE A 111 2.77 3.94 8.24
N TYR A 112 3.11 3.63 9.48
CA TYR A 112 4.33 4.03 10.15
C TYR A 112 5.18 2.82 10.48
N GLY A 113 6.49 3.04 10.57
CA GLY A 113 7.46 2.02 10.89
C GLY A 113 8.87 2.54 10.61
N GLU A 114 9.86 1.71 10.88
CA GLU A 114 11.23 2.01 10.47
C GLU A 114 11.38 2.06 8.93
N ALA A 115 12.38 2.78 8.43
CA ALA A 115 12.57 3.03 6.99
C ALA A 115 12.69 1.76 6.12
N ASP A 116 13.01 0.62 6.72
CA ASP A 116 13.14 -0.70 6.10
C ASP A 116 12.05 -1.70 6.51
N ALA A 117 11.01 -1.24 7.23
CA ALA A 117 9.96 -2.10 7.75
C ALA A 117 9.13 -2.77 6.66
N ILE A 118 8.95 -2.13 5.49
CA ILE A 118 8.02 -2.58 4.45
C ILE A 118 8.79 -2.89 3.17
N VAL A 119 8.76 -4.14 2.71
CA VAL A 119 9.41 -4.57 1.45
C VAL A 119 8.41 -4.84 0.34
N GLN A 120 7.14 -5.06 0.67
CA GLN A 120 6.06 -5.21 -0.27
C GLN A 120 4.81 -4.49 0.23
N PHE A 121 4.11 -3.82 -0.68
CA PHE A 121 2.81 -3.22 -0.43
C PHE A 121 1.82 -3.67 -1.50
N ASN A 122 0.61 -4.01 -1.06
CA ASN A 122 -0.46 -4.51 -1.91
C ASN A 122 -1.80 -3.89 -1.50
N ASN A 123 -2.46 -3.24 -2.46
CA ASN A 123 -3.82 -2.71 -2.31
C ASN A 123 -4.89 -3.82 -2.47
N SER A 124 -4.52 -4.99 -2.98
CA SER A 124 -5.39 -6.11 -3.29
C SER A 124 -5.12 -7.27 -2.35
N ASN A 125 -6.17 -7.78 -1.71
CA ASN A 125 -6.08 -9.02 -0.96
C ASN A 125 -6.01 -10.19 -1.95
N THR A 126 -4.81 -10.56 -2.39
CA THR A 126 -4.59 -11.58 -3.42
C THR A 126 -4.96 -13.02 -3.01
N TRP A 127 -5.84 -13.24 -2.02
CA TRP A 127 -6.19 -14.57 -1.52
C TRP A 127 -7.69 -14.87 -1.31
N SER A 128 -8.63 -13.93 -1.45
CA SER A 128 -10.02 -14.29 -1.08
C SER A 128 -10.81 -15.05 -2.14
N GLY A 129 -10.30 -15.26 -3.36
CA GLY A 129 -11.10 -15.88 -4.43
C GLY A 129 -12.42 -15.15 -4.72
N ASP A 130 -12.56 -13.93 -4.18
CA ASP A 130 -13.77 -13.13 -4.18
C ASP A 130 -13.57 -12.00 -5.19
N PRO A 131 -14.25 -12.06 -6.35
CA PRO A 131 -14.08 -11.11 -7.43
C PRO A 131 -14.67 -9.72 -7.15
N HIS A 132 -15.23 -9.45 -5.95
CA HIS A 132 -16.06 -8.27 -5.69
C HIS A 132 -15.56 -7.34 -4.56
N ARG A 133 -14.28 -7.36 -4.20
CA ARG A 133 -13.76 -6.34 -3.28
C ARG A 133 -13.41 -5.05 -4.00
N ASP A 134 -13.96 -3.96 -3.48
CA ASP A 134 -13.77 -2.62 -4.00
C ASP A 134 -12.41 -2.04 -3.58
N TYR A 135 -11.44 -2.10 -4.49
CA TYR A 135 -10.13 -1.48 -4.31
C TYR A 135 -10.23 0.01 -4.65
N THR A 136 -10.89 0.78 -3.79
CA THR A 136 -10.79 2.24 -3.85
C THR A 136 -9.54 2.66 -3.12
N MET A 137 -8.56 3.19 -3.84
CA MET A 137 -7.40 3.86 -3.26
C MET A 137 -7.04 5.02 -4.19
N SER A 138 -7.03 6.21 -3.63
CA SER A 138 -6.72 7.45 -4.32
C SER A 138 -5.53 8.09 -3.61
N ARG A 139 -4.69 8.79 -4.38
CA ARG A 139 -3.60 9.62 -3.83
C ARG A 139 -2.64 8.84 -2.91
N ILE A 140 -2.02 7.79 -3.44
CA ILE A 140 -0.97 7.07 -2.73
C ILE A 140 0.36 7.84 -2.77
N ASP A 141 0.98 8.00 -1.61
CA ASP A 141 2.34 8.50 -1.41
C ASP A 141 3.19 7.40 -0.78
N LEU A 142 4.24 7.00 -1.51
CA LEU A 142 5.21 5.98 -1.12
C LEU A 142 6.61 6.56 -0.92
N SER A 143 6.76 7.90 -0.93
CA SER A 143 8.06 8.59 -1.02
C SER A 143 9.00 8.30 0.15
N ASN A 144 8.45 7.94 1.31
CA ASN A 144 9.20 7.54 2.50
C ASN A 144 9.49 6.03 2.56
N CYS A 145 8.79 5.19 1.80
CA CYS A 145 8.95 3.74 1.78
C CYS A 145 10.10 3.30 0.85
N ARG A 146 11.34 3.65 1.21
CA ARG A 146 12.53 3.45 0.36
C ARG A 146 13.01 2.00 0.25
N SER A 147 12.59 1.12 1.16
CA SER A 147 12.88 -0.31 1.13
C SER A 147 12.01 -1.14 0.20
N LEU A 148 10.96 -0.53 -0.36
CA LEU A 148 9.97 -1.21 -1.17
C LEU A 148 10.61 -1.88 -2.39
N LYS A 149 10.39 -3.20 -2.53
CA LYS A 149 10.85 -4.02 -3.67
C LYS A 149 9.71 -4.43 -4.58
N TYR A 150 8.53 -4.68 -4.02
CA TYR A 150 7.37 -5.16 -4.74
C TYR A 150 6.15 -4.27 -4.47
N LEU A 151 5.56 -3.75 -5.53
CA LEU A 151 4.38 -2.89 -5.45
C LEU A 151 3.24 -3.49 -6.27
N TYR A 152 2.10 -3.71 -5.62
CA TYR A 152 0.88 -4.22 -6.22
C TYR A 152 -0.24 -3.21 -5.96
N LEU A 153 -0.67 -2.51 -7.01
CA LEU A 153 -1.72 -1.48 -7.03
C LEU A 153 -2.77 -1.78 -8.11
N ASN A 154 -3.06 -3.05 -8.39
CA ASN A 154 -3.96 -3.41 -9.48
C ASN A 154 -5.42 -3.08 -9.14
N ARG A 155 -6.22 -2.78 -10.17
CA ARG A 155 -7.70 -2.64 -10.09
C ARG A 155 -8.18 -1.59 -9.09
N THR A 156 -7.41 -0.54 -8.92
CA THR A 156 -7.73 0.57 -8.03
C THR A 156 -8.69 1.55 -8.70
N ALA A 157 -10.00 1.42 -8.46
CA ALA A 157 -11.03 2.14 -9.21
C ALA A 157 -10.86 3.67 -9.20
N ASP A 158 -10.46 4.22 -8.05
CA ASP A 158 -10.29 5.66 -7.83
C ASP A 158 -8.85 6.17 -8.07
N ALA A 159 -7.93 5.29 -8.48
CA ALA A 159 -6.56 5.69 -8.77
C ALA A 159 -6.50 6.50 -10.07
N THR A 160 -6.11 7.76 -9.97
CA THR A 160 -5.97 8.70 -11.09
C THR A 160 -4.77 9.62 -10.90
N GLY A 161 -4.37 10.30 -11.97
CA GLY A 161 -3.26 11.26 -11.96
C GLY A 161 -1.90 10.59 -12.04
N THR A 162 -0.95 11.04 -11.21
CA THR A 162 0.45 10.59 -11.25
C THR A 162 0.73 9.54 -10.19
N LEU A 163 1.34 8.43 -10.60
CA LEU A 163 2.00 7.48 -9.71
C LEU A 163 3.50 7.82 -9.67
N ASP A 164 3.96 8.46 -8.59
CA ASP A 164 5.36 8.87 -8.44
C ASP A 164 6.14 7.89 -7.55
N LEU A 165 7.07 7.17 -8.17
CA LEU A 165 7.91 6.14 -7.54
C LEU A 165 9.40 6.50 -7.62
N ARG A 166 9.74 7.78 -7.83
CA ARG A 166 11.15 8.22 -7.98
C ARG A 166 11.99 8.02 -6.73
N ALA A 167 11.37 7.99 -5.56
CA ALA A 167 12.05 7.75 -4.29
C ALA A 167 12.26 6.26 -3.97
N ASN A 168 11.55 5.36 -4.66
CA ASN A 168 11.51 3.93 -4.38
C ASN A 168 12.58 3.18 -5.20
N ASN A 169 13.85 3.55 -5.03
CA ASN A 169 14.99 3.07 -5.82
C ASN A 169 15.27 1.55 -5.71
N ASN A 170 14.60 0.86 -4.79
CA ASN A 170 14.71 -0.58 -4.59
C ASN A 170 13.63 -1.40 -5.31
N LEU A 171 12.69 -0.76 -6.01
CA LEU A 171 11.64 -1.45 -6.73
C LEU A 171 12.20 -2.39 -7.80
N GLU A 172 11.79 -3.65 -7.71
CA GLU A 172 12.12 -4.72 -8.65
C GLU A 172 10.91 -5.08 -9.51
N ARG A 173 9.69 -5.01 -8.93
CA ARG A 173 8.45 -5.34 -9.64
C ARG A 173 7.34 -4.36 -9.29
N ILE A 174 6.66 -3.88 -10.31
CA ILE A 174 5.51 -2.99 -10.20
C ILE A 174 4.36 -3.61 -10.99
N TYR A 175 3.23 -3.83 -10.32
CA TYR A 175 1.97 -4.24 -10.90
C TYR A 175 0.94 -3.16 -10.57
N CYS A 176 0.62 -2.29 -11.52
CA CYS A 176 -0.31 -1.17 -11.33
C CYS A 176 -1.35 -1.14 -12.45
N SER A 177 -1.82 -2.32 -12.86
CA SER A 177 -2.72 -2.52 -13.98
C SER A 177 -4.17 -2.19 -13.63
N GLU A 178 -4.99 -1.87 -14.64
CA GLU A 178 -6.44 -1.63 -14.47
C GLU A 178 -6.76 -0.47 -13.52
N ASN A 179 -6.06 0.65 -13.71
CA ASN A 179 -6.28 1.91 -12.99
C ASN A 179 -6.60 3.03 -13.99
N ASN A 180 -6.70 4.28 -13.50
CA ASN A 180 -6.86 5.46 -14.34
C ASN A 180 -5.66 6.43 -14.21
N TYR A 181 -4.45 5.92 -13.91
CA TYR A 181 -3.25 6.78 -13.88
C TYR A 181 -2.94 7.32 -15.27
N THR A 182 -2.55 8.60 -15.32
CA THR A 182 -2.17 9.31 -16.55
C THR A 182 -0.67 9.56 -16.63
N MET A 183 0.07 9.34 -15.54
CA MET A 183 1.52 9.52 -15.51
C MET A 183 2.17 8.54 -14.53
N LEU A 184 3.32 7.99 -14.91
CA LEU A 184 4.15 7.12 -14.07
C LEU A 184 5.56 7.68 -14.05
N PHE A 185 6.07 8.00 -12.86
CA PHE A 185 7.50 8.29 -12.68
C PHE A 185 8.15 7.15 -11.92
N VAL A 186 9.27 6.64 -12.42
CA VAL A 186 10.00 5.54 -11.77
C VAL A 186 11.50 5.76 -11.87
N ASN A 187 12.23 5.46 -10.79
CA ASN A 187 13.68 5.33 -10.83
C ASN A 187 14.04 3.85 -11.03
N GLY A 188 14.18 3.45 -12.29
CA GLY A 188 14.14 2.03 -12.67
C GLY A 188 15.45 1.25 -12.58
N ASN A 189 16.49 1.74 -11.89
CA ASN A 189 17.80 1.09 -11.88
C ASN A 189 17.79 -0.39 -11.45
N LYS A 190 16.79 -0.81 -10.65
CA LYS A 190 16.58 -2.20 -10.23
C LYS A 190 15.32 -2.85 -10.81
N LEU A 191 14.51 -2.10 -11.55
CA LEU A 191 13.21 -2.55 -12.04
C LEU A 191 13.40 -3.66 -13.07
N GLN A 192 12.76 -4.80 -12.84
CA GLN A 192 12.80 -5.97 -13.72
C GLN A 192 11.44 -6.23 -14.39
N VAL A 193 10.35 -5.91 -13.71
CA VAL A 193 8.99 -6.15 -14.21
C VAL A 193 8.14 -4.90 -14.00
N LEU A 194 7.50 -4.43 -15.06
CA LEU A 194 6.45 -3.42 -15.02
C LEU A 194 5.22 -3.94 -15.78
N CYS A 195 4.13 -4.16 -15.05
CA CYS A 195 2.81 -4.48 -15.63
C CYS A 195 1.85 -3.33 -15.32
N CYS A 196 1.53 -2.56 -16.34
CA CYS A 196 0.73 -1.35 -16.21
C CYS A 196 -0.35 -1.24 -17.29
N GLN A 197 -0.78 -2.39 -17.84
CA GLN A 197 -1.89 -2.48 -18.79
C GLN A 197 -3.16 -1.81 -18.28
N LYS A 198 -4.00 -1.33 -19.21
CA LYS A 198 -5.29 -0.68 -18.89
C LYS A 198 -5.13 0.51 -17.93
N ASN A 199 -4.20 1.39 -18.25
CA ASN A 199 -4.08 2.74 -17.70
C ASN A 199 -4.29 3.77 -18.81
N ARG A 200 -4.13 5.05 -18.48
CA ARG A 200 -4.33 6.21 -19.36
C ARG A 200 -3.04 6.96 -19.62
N PHE A 201 -1.92 6.25 -19.67
CA PHE A 201 -0.61 6.85 -19.96
C PHE A 201 -0.56 7.22 -21.45
N PRO A 202 -0.35 8.50 -21.82
CA PRO A 202 -0.17 8.87 -23.22
C PRO A 202 1.18 8.36 -23.76
N TYR A 203 2.17 8.28 -22.88
CA TYR A 203 3.49 7.72 -23.14
C TYR A 203 4.09 7.17 -21.84
N LEU A 204 5.11 6.33 -21.97
CA LEU A 204 5.93 5.89 -20.83
C LEU A 204 7.41 6.13 -21.11
N GLU A 205 8.04 6.90 -20.22
CA GLU A 205 9.49 7.08 -20.19
C GLU A 205 10.12 6.19 -19.13
N LEU A 206 10.90 5.20 -19.57
CA LEU A 206 11.54 4.22 -18.71
C LEU A 206 13.07 4.32 -18.83
N ILE A 207 13.56 5.56 -19.01
CA ILE A 207 14.98 5.89 -19.10
C ILE A 207 15.65 5.51 -17.77
N GLY A 208 16.71 4.71 -17.83
CA GLY A 208 17.39 4.17 -16.64
C GLY A 208 16.86 2.82 -16.14
N CYS A 209 15.78 2.28 -16.72
CA CYS A 209 15.31 0.91 -16.44
C CYS A 209 16.17 -0.17 -17.12
N THR A 210 17.49 -0.13 -16.91
CA THR A 210 18.48 -0.97 -17.62
C THR A 210 18.36 -2.47 -17.31
N ARG A 211 17.71 -2.81 -16.20
CA ARG A 211 17.46 -4.21 -15.77
C ARG A 211 16.07 -4.73 -16.14
N LEU A 212 15.30 -3.96 -16.90
CA LEU A 212 13.93 -4.34 -17.26
C LEU A 212 13.95 -5.60 -18.13
N ARG A 213 13.14 -6.59 -17.73
CA ARG A 213 13.00 -7.88 -18.41
C ARG A 213 11.62 -8.05 -19.02
N LEU A 214 10.60 -7.48 -18.38
CA LEU A 214 9.22 -7.52 -18.84
C LEU A 214 8.57 -6.14 -18.68
N LEU A 215 7.98 -5.66 -19.77
CA LEU A 215 7.11 -4.49 -19.81
C LEU A 215 5.79 -4.91 -20.44
N ASP A 216 4.68 -4.80 -19.72
CA ASP A 216 3.34 -5.05 -20.25
C ASP A 216 2.49 -3.78 -20.16
N THR A 217 2.18 -3.22 -21.33
CA THR A 217 1.39 -2.00 -21.52
C THR A 217 0.16 -2.24 -22.39
N ARG A 218 -0.18 -3.51 -22.68
CA ARG A 218 -1.32 -3.85 -23.55
C ARG A 218 -2.63 -3.23 -23.07
N TYR A 219 -3.64 -3.19 -23.92
CA TYR A 219 -4.97 -2.67 -23.61
C TYR A 219 -4.92 -1.24 -23.04
N SER A 220 -3.99 -0.41 -23.53
CA SER A 220 -3.79 0.98 -23.11
C SER A 220 -3.93 1.86 -24.36
N PRO A 221 -5.17 2.11 -24.83
CA PRO A 221 -5.43 2.77 -26.11
C PRO A 221 -4.88 4.19 -26.18
N GLU A 222 -4.64 4.84 -25.04
CA GLU A 222 -4.06 6.18 -24.95
C GLU A 222 -2.52 6.17 -25.11
N CYS A 223 -1.86 5.03 -24.96
CA CYS A 223 -0.39 4.95 -25.00
C CYS A 223 0.13 4.93 -26.44
N GLU A 224 0.62 6.08 -26.90
CA GLU A 224 1.15 6.27 -28.25
C GLU A 224 2.64 5.92 -28.34
N ALA A 225 3.41 6.10 -27.26
CA ALA A 225 4.85 5.90 -27.29
C ALA A 225 5.44 5.28 -26.01
N LEU A 226 6.46 4.44 -26.18
CA LEU A 226 7.30 3.89 -25.13
C LEU A 226 8.75 4.30 -25.40
N TYR A 227 9.40 4.90 -24.41
CA TYR A 227 10.80 5.32 -24.50
C TYR A 227 11.68 4.44 -23.61
N LEU A 228 12.60 3.70 -24.23
CA LEU A 228 13.61 2.88 -23.55
C LEU A 228 15.02 3.31 -23.93
N LEU A 229 15.98 3.04 -23.06
CA LEU A 229 17.39 3.16 -23.42
C LEU A 229 17.76 2.06 -24.42
N ARG A 230 18.58 2.39 -25.43
CA ARG A 230 19.13 1.40 -26.37
C ARG A 230 19.89 0.30 -25.62
N GLY A 231 19.68 -0.95 -26.03
CA GLY A 231 20.35 -2.12 -25.45
C GLY A 231 19.63 -2.77 -24.28
N VAL A 232 18.48 -2.23 -23.83
CA VAL A 232 17.62 -2.89 -22.86
C VAL A 232 16.99 -4.15 -23.48
N ALA A 233 17.31 -5.31 -22.90
CA ALA A 233 16.82 -6.62 -23.35
C ALA A 233 15.48 -6.99 -22.66
N ALA A 234 14.47 -6.12 -22.78
CA ALA A 234 13.14 -6.37 -22.22
C ALA A 234 12.22 -7.04 -23.25
N THR A 235 11.42 -8.01 -22.80
CA THR A 235 10.20 -8.40 -23.53
C THR A 235 9.16 -7.30 -23.34
N VAL A 236 8.78 -6.65 -24.43
CA VAL A 236 7.77 -5.58 -24.45
C VAL A 236 6.48 -6.13 -25.05
N LEU A 237 5.43 -6.17 -24.23
CA LEU A 237 4.06 -6.46 -24.63
C LEU A 237 3.31 -5.13 -24.72
N LYS A 238 2.98 -4.70 -25.93
CA LYS A 238 2.32 -3.41 -26.20
C LYS A 238 1.21 -3.61 -27.23
N ASP A 239 0.35 -2.61 -27.37
CA ASP A 239 -0.66 -2.60 -28.43
C ASP A 239 -0.01 -2.26 -29.80
N ASP A 240 -0.75 -2.53 -30.87
CA ASP A 240 -0.26 -2.35 -32.24
C ASP A 240 -0.04 -0.87 -32.61
N HIS A 241 -0.82 0.04 -32.01
CA HIS A 241 -0.69 1.49 -32.22
C HIS A 241 0.44 2.13 -31.41
N THR A 242 0.93 1.46 -30.36
CA THR A 242 1.99 2.01 -29.51
C THR A 242 3.35 1.90 -30.20
N ILE A 243 4.06 3.01 -30.35
CA ILE A 243 5.39 3.07 -30.96
C ILE A 243 6.44 2.80 -29.87
N LEU A 244 7.46 2.00 -30.19
CA LEU A 244 8.60 1.78 -29.29
C LEU A 244 9.82 2.53 -29.83
N GLU A 245 10.32 3.48 -29.05
CA GLU A 245 11.47 4.31 -29.38
C GLU A 245 12.65 4.01 -28.45
N TYR A 246 13.83 3.90 -29.05
CA TYR A 246 15.08 3.68 -28.33
C TYR A 246 15.93 4.94 -28.34
N LEU A 247 16.14 5.52 -27.17
CA LEU A 247 17.01 6.67 -26.95
C LEU A 247 18.48 6.22 -26.87
N LEU A 248 19.38 7.10 -27.32
CA LEU A 248 20.82 6.86 -27.38
C LEU A 248 21.46 6.71 -25.99
#